data_AF-A0A661HY00-F1
#
_entry.id   AF-A0A661HY00-F1
#
_cell.length_a   1.000
_cell.length_b   1.000
_cell.length_c   1.000
_cell.angle_alpha   90.00
_cell.angle_beta   90.00
_cell.angle_gamma   90.00
#
_symmetry.space_group_name_H-M   'P 1'
#
loop_
_entity.id
_entity.type
_entity.pdbx_description
1 polymer ?
#
loop_
_entity_poly.entity_id
_entity_poly.type
_entity_poly.pdbx_seq_one_letter_code
_entity_poly.pdbx_strand_id
1 'polypeptide(L)'
;MTNINKKILNTLLAIDIGILIFCMLSGHKNWLYTTQIGFFTSSLVIFASMASYRNMIQKRIEYGVDRDDGVDRDEIDKIDDPYDLYDEETKPEERELTREEFVEVVDEERAKQKAQKRSISEVLRDSRAFLSFYRLGAYALLILGFFYLNRHGYLHIPSYFFALSVPPVIVVIALMREGRRGTKEEGALYEKS
;
A
#
# COMPACT_ATOMS: atom_id res chain seq x y z
N MET A 1 12.00 10.91 -11.00
CA MET A 1 10.52 11.03 -10.90
C MET A 1 9.94 10.86 -12.29
N THR A 2 9.02 9.92 -12.48
CA THR A 2 8.27 9.79 -13.75
C THR A 2 7.47 11.07 -14.01
N ASN A 3 7.13 11.34 -15.28
CA ASN A 3 6.33 12.52 -15.64
C ASN A 3 4.98 12.54 -14.90
N ILE A 4 4.42 11.37 -14.62
CA ILE A 4 3.17 11.19 -13.85
C ILE A 4 3.35 11.69 -12.41
N ASN A 5 4.43 11.30 -11.71
CA ASN A 5 4.66 11.75 -10.33
C ASN A 5 4.82 13.27 -10.24
N LYS A 6 5.46 13.89 -11.23
CA LYS A 6 5.58 15.36 -11.32
C LYS A 6 4.22 16.03 -11.52
N LYS A 7 3.36 15.48 -12.40
CA LYS A 7 1.98 15.99 -12.61
C LYS A 7 1.15 15.90 -11.32
N ILE A 8 1.21 14.75 -10.62
CA ILE A 8 0.50 14.55 -9.34
C ILE A 8 1.00 15.55 -8.30
N LEU A 9 2.31 15.71 -8.15
CA LEU A 9 2.90 16.67 -7.22
C LEU A 9 2.47 18.11 -7.54
N ASN A 10 2.53 18.52 -8.81
CA ASN A 10 2.10 19.87 -9.20
C ASN A 10 0.61 20.10 -8.96
N THR A 11 -0.23 19.08 -9.16
CA THR A 11 -1.68 19.17 -8.92
C THR A 11 -1.98 19.29 -7.42
N LEU A 12 -1.30 18.51 -6.58
CA LEU A 12 -1.38 18.62 -5.11
C LEU A 12 -0.97 20.02 -4.65
N LEU A 13 0.16 20.53 -5.14
CA LEU A 13 0.69 21.83 -4.77
C LEU A 13 -0.27 22.96 -5.21
N ALA A 14 -0.83 22.89 -6.42
CA ALA A 14 -1.80 23.87 -6.89
C ALA A 14 -3.08 23.91 -6.02
N ILE A 15 -3.58 22.74 -5.60
CA ILE A 15 -4.75 22.65 -4.74
C ILE A 15 -4.44 23.15 -3.32
N ASP A 16 -3.27 22.80 -2.78
CA ASP A 16 -2.82 23.29 -1.47
C ASP A 16 -2.71 24.81 -1.42
N ILE A 17 -2.14 25.43 -2.47
CA ILE A 17 -2.11 26.90 -2.59
C ILE A 17 -3.54 27.47 -2.57
N GLY A 18 -4.48 26.85 -3.28
CA GLY A 18 -5.89 27.27 -3.26
C GLY A 18 -6.51 27.19 -1.87
N ILE A 19 -6.25 26.08 -1.17
CA ILE A 19 -6.72 25.87 0.21
C ILE A 19 -6.07 26.88 1.16
N LEU A 20 -4.78 27.16 1.00
CA LEU A 20 -4.03 28.14 1.80
C LEU A 20 -4.61 29.54 1.62
N ILE A 21 -4.84 29.97 0.38
CA ILE A 21 -5.48 31.27 0.07
C ILE A 21 -6.88 31.34 0.70
N PHE A 22 -7.68 30.28 0.56
CA PHE A 22 -9.01 30.23 1.15
C PHE A 22 -8.98 30.34 2.69
N CYS A 23 -8.05 29.65 3.34
CA CYS A 23 -7.84 29.75 4.78
C CYS A 23 -7.37 31.15 5.21
N MET A 24 -6.49 31.79 4.43
CA MET A 24 -6.03 33.15 4.69
C MET A 24 -7.17 34.17 4.58
N LEU A 25 -8.03 34.06 3.56
CA LEU A 25 -9.19 34.93 3.39
C LEU A 25 -10.24 34.74 4.49
N SER A 26 -10.36 33.52 5.03
CA SER A 26 -11.30 33.22 6.12
C SER A 26 -10.86 33.78 7.48
N GLY A 27 -9.60 34.23 7.64
CA GLY A 27 -9.10 34.85 8.88
C GLY A 27 -8.94 33.92 10.09
N HIS A 28 -9.38 32.66 10.00
CA HIS A 28 -9.30 31.68 11.08
C HIS A 28 -7.94 30.96 11.11
N LYS A 29 -7.02 31.43 11.96
CA LYS A 29 -5.66 30.88 12.11
C LYS A 29 -5.64 29.38 12.42
N ASN A 30 -6.56 28.89 13.25
CA ASN A 30 -6.65 27.47 13.60
C ASN A 30 -6.95 26.59 12.38
N TRP A 31 -7.77 27.09 11.47
CA TRP A 31 -8.13 26.44 10.22
C TRP A 31 -6.91 26.30 9.30
N LEU A 32 -6.10 27.36 9.22
CA LEU A 32 -4.86 27.36 8.44
C LEU A 32 -3.89 26.30 8.97
N TYR A 33 -3.54 26.33 10.26
CA TYR A 33 -2.60 25.36 10.83
C TYR A 33 -3.11 23.92 10.72
N THR A 34 -4.40 23.72 11.00
CA THR A 34 -5.01 22.40 10.94
C THR A 34 -4.95 21.81 9.54
N THR A 35 -5.34 22.62 8.56
CA THR A 35 -5.44 22.17 7.17
C THR A 35 -4.06 21.93 6.58
N GLN A 36 -3.08 22.78 6.90
CA GLN A 36 -1.71 22.64 6.38
C GLN A 36 -1.02 21.38 6.93
N ILE A 37 -1.13 21.12 8.23
CA ILE A 37 -0.50 19.93 8.82
C ILE A 37 -1.23 18.65 8.38
N GLY A 38 -2.57 18.67 8.30
CA GLY A 38 -3.34 17.54 7.78
C GLY A 38 -3.02 17.23 6.31
N PHE A 39 -2.98 18.24 5.46
CA PHE A 39 -2.66 18.09 4.04
C PHE A 39 -1.23 17.59 3.83
N PHE A 40 -0.25 18.19 4.53
CA PHE A 40 1.15 17.81 4.39
C PHE A 40 1.41 16.38 4.85
N THR A 41 0.91 16.01 6.04
CA THR A 41 1.10 14.65 6.58
C THR A 41 0.39 13.60 5.75
N SER A 42 -0.83 13.88 5.25
CA SER A 42 -1.53 12.99 4.33
C SER A 42 -0.80 12.82 3.01
N SER A 43 -0.34 13.91 2.40
CA SER A 43 0.46 13.88 1.17
C SER A 43 1.74 13.08 1.35
N LEU A 44 2.43 13.26 2.49
CA LEU A 44 3.63 12.51 2.83
C LEU A 44 3.36 11.00 2.92
N VAL A 45 2.26 10.59 3.55
CA VAL A 45 1.84 9.19 3.62
C VAL A 45 1.60 8.60 2.23
N ILE A 46 0.97 9.35 1.33
CA ILE A 46 0.76 8.90 -0.05
C ILE A 46 2.09 8.72 -0.78
N PHE A 47 2.99 9.71 -0.72
CA PHE A 47 4.30 9.61 -1.37
C PHE A 47 5.17 8.50 -0.80
N ALA A 48 5.17 8.35 0.54
CA ALA A 48 5.84 7.24 1.21
C ALA A 48 5.27 5.88 0.76
N SER A 49 3.95 5.80 0.59
CA SER A 49 3.28 4.59 0.11
C SER A 49 3.65 4.26 -1.34
N MET A 50 3.70 5.26 -2.22
CA MET A 50 4.14 5.10 -3.61
C MET A 50 5.62 4.68 -3.69
N ALA A 51 6.50 5.32 -2.92
CA ALA A 51 7.92 5.00 -2.88
C ALA A 51 8.15 3.59 -2.35
N SER A 52 7.46 3.22 -1.27
CA SER A 52 7.42 1.87 -0.71
C SER A 52 7.05 0.83 -1.76
N TYR A 53 5.95 1.08 -2.47
CA TYR A 53 5.44 0.17 -3.48
C TYR A 53 6.42 0.00 -4.63
N ARG A 54 6.97 1.11 -5.14
CA ARG A 54 7.98 1.07 -6.21
C ARG A 54 9.21 0.26 -5.79
N ASN A 55 9.73 0.47 -4.59
CA ASN A 55 10.88 -0.28 -4.11
C ASN A 55 10.58 -1.78 -3.95
N MET A 56 9.37 -2.15 -3.54
CA MET A 56 8.93 -3.54 -3.46
C MET A 56 8.88 -4.19 -4.86
N ILE A 57 8.30 -3.49 -5.85
CA ILE A 57 8.24 -3.99 -7.24
C ILE A 57 9.65 -4.10 -7.85
N GLN A 58 10.52 -3.10 -7.63
CA GLN A 58 11.90 -3.15 -8.12
C GLN A 58 12.67 -4.33 -7.55
N LYS A 59 12.50 -4.62 -6.26
CA LYS A 59 13.10 -5.80 -5.65
C LYS A 59 12.59 -7.10 -6.28
N ARG A 60 11.29 -7.23 -6.53
CA ARG A 60 10.73 -8.42 -7.22
C ARG A 60 11.37 -8.63 -8.61
N ILE A 61 11.51 -7.55 -9.37
CA ILE A 61 12.17 -7.59 -10.69
C ILE A 61 13.66 -7.95 -10.56
N GLU A 62 14.37 -7.38 -9.58
CA GLU A 62 15.80 -7.64 -9.35
C GLU A 62 16.08 -9.08 -8.90
N TYR A 63 15.17 -9.69 -8.14
CA TYR A 63 15.26 -11.10 -7.75
C TYR A 63 14.87 -12.07 -8.88
N GLY A 64 14.55 -11.57 -10.09
CA GLY A 64 14.24 -12.42 -11.23
C GLY A 64 12.97 -13.24 -11.03
N VAL A 65 12.03 -12.73 -10.22
CA VAL A 65 10.66 -13.28 -10.16
C VAL A 65 9.96 -12.86 -11.44
N ASP A 66 10.36 -13.48 -12.55
CA ASP A 66 9.70 -13.34 -13.82
C ASP A 66 8.27 -13.91 -13.69
N ARG A 67 7.33 -13.22 -14.32
CA ARG A 67 6.02 -13.81 -14.58
C ARG A 67 6.29 -14.89 -15.63
N ASP A 68 6.02 -16.15 -15.27
CA ASP A 68 6.00 -17.30 -16.18
C ASP A 68 7.37 -17.98 -16.44
N ASP A 69 7.92 -18.68 -15.44
CA ASP A 69 8.77 -19.88 -15.63
C ASP A 69 9.25 -20.53 -14.32
N GLY A 70 8.34 -21.21 -13.61
CA GLY A 70 8.63 -22.48 -12.93
C GLY A 70 9.73 -22.60 -11.85
N VAL A 71 10.46 -21.56 -11.45
CA VAL A 71 11.54 -21.70 -10.46
C VAL A 71 11.60 -20.51 -9.49
N ASP A 72 11.45 -20.89 -8.21
CA ASP A 72 11.52 -20.11 -6.96
C ASP A 72 10.21 -19.42 -6.53
N ARG A 73 9.43 -20.18 -5.72
CA ARG A 73 8.13 -19.78 -5.16
C ARG A 73 8.27 -18.57 -4.24
N ASP A 74 7.66 -17.46 -4.64
CA ASP A 74 7.47 -16.26 -3.83
C ASP A 74 6.82 -16.62 -2.48
N GLU A 75 7.18 -15.89 -1.41
CA GLU A 75 6.55 -16.05 -0.09
C GLU A 75 5.04 -15.80 -0.12
N ILE A 76 4.53 -15.08 -1.13
CA ILE A 76 3.09 -14.86 -1.34
C ILE A 76 2.41 -16.14 -1.84
N ASP A 77 3.00 -16.88 -2.76
CA ASP A 77 2.39 -18.10 -3.29
C ASP A 77 2.32 -19.19 -2.22
N LYS A 78 3.33 -19.25 -1.33
CA LYS A 78 3.31 -20.12 -0.14
C LYS A 78 2.26 -19.71 0.91
N ILE A 79 1.71 -18.49 0.83
CA ILE A 79 0.62 -18.02 1.70
C ILE A 79 -0.73 -18.34 1.06
N ASP A 80 -0.87 -18.16 -0.26
CA ASP A 80 -2.13 -18.40 -0.99
C ASP A 80 -2.39 -19.89 -1.26
N ASP A 81 -1.37 -20.70 -1.54
CA ASP A 81 -1.47 -22.17 -1.62
C ASP A 81 -0.29 -22.85 -0.91
N PRO A 82 -0.34 -22.98 0.43
CA PRO A 82 0.74 -23.57 1.21
C PRO A 82 1.01 -25.05 0.88
N TYR A 83 0.02 -25.74 0.31
CA TYR A 83 -0.01 -27.19 0.14
C TYR A 83 -0.14 -27.63 -1.31
N ASP A 84 -0.13 -26.69 -2.26
CA ASP A 84 -0.08 -26.97 -3.69
C ASP A 84 -1.27 -27.81 -4.19
N LEU A 85 -2.43 -27.60 -3.58
CA LEU A 85 -3.62 -28.45 -3.76
C LEU A 85 -4.23 -28.35 -5.17
N TYR A 86 -3.82 -27.34 -5.93
CA TYR A 86 -4.33 -27.06 -7.28
C TYR A 86 -3.28 -27.29 -8.37
N ASP A 87 -2.09 -27.80 -8.05
CA ASP A 87 -1.07 -28.11 -9.05
C ASP A 87 -1.45 -29.39 -9.81
N GLU A 88 -1.57 -29.30 -11.15
CA GLU A 88 -2.14 -30.38 -11.97
C GLU A 88 -1.28 -31.66 -11.95
N GLU A 89 -0.01 -31.57 -11.57
CA GLU A 89 0.95 -32.67 -11.49
C GLU A 89 0.86 -33.47 -10.17
N THR A 90 0.29 -32.91 -9.10
CA THR A 90 0.36 -33.49 -7.75
C THR A 90 -1.02 -33.87 -7.21
N LYS A 91 -1.72 -34.79 -7.89
CA LYS A 91 -2.95 -35.37 -7.34
C LYS A 91 -2.61 -36.38 -6.23
N PRO A 92 -3.00 -36.15 -4.96
CA PRO A 92 -2.82 -37.15 -3.92
C PRO A 92 -3.68 -38.38 -4.23
N GLU A 93 -3.13 -39.58 -4.01
CA GLU A 93 -3.92 -40.81 -4.09
C GLU A 93 -5.06 -40.75 -3.06
N GLU A 94 -6.30 -40.74 -3.54
CA GLU A 94 -7.49 -40.83 -2.68
C GLU A 94 -7.53 -42.21 -2.01
N ARG A 95 -6.97 -42.29 -0.80
CA ARG A 95 -6.97 -43.51 0.03
C ARG A 95 -7.95 -43.29 1.19
N GLU A 96 -8.93 -44.17 1.34
CA GLU A 96 -9.85 -44.13 2.49
C GLU A 96 -9.07 -44.50 3.77
N LEU A 97 -8.67 -43.50 4.55
CA LEU A 97 -8.02 -43.70 5.84
C LEU A 97 -9.02 -44.21 6.88
N THR A 98 -8.60 -45.19 7.66
CA THR A 98 -9.34 -45.60 8.85
C THR A 98 -9.30 -44.53 9.94
N ARG A 99 -10.28 -44.52 10.85
CA ARG A 99 -10.50 -43.44 11.83
C ARG A 99 -9.30 -43.20 12.76
N GLU A 100 -8.51 -44.24 13.00
CA GLU A 100 -7.33 -44.23 13.88
C GLU A 100 -6.13 -43.59 13.15
N GLU A 101 -5.94 -43.96 11.89
CA GLU A 101 -4.90 -43.46 10.98
C GLU A 101 -5.12 -41.97 10.65
N PHE A 102 -6.38 -41.53 10.53
CA PHE A 102 -6.72 -40.10 10.38
C PHE A 102 -6.34 -39.26 11.60
N VAL A 103 -6.53 -39.79 12.81
CA VAL A 103 -6.17 -39.06 14.05
C VAL A 103 -4.66 -38.92 14.17
N GLU A 104 -3.91 -39.96 13.79
CA GLU A 104 -2.45 -39.93 13.79
C GLU A 104 -1.89 -38.92 12.79
N VAL A 105 -2.41 -38.89 11.55
CA VAL A 105 -2.04 -37.90 10.53
C VAL A 105 -2.39 -36.47 10.96
N VAL A 106 -3.55 -36.25 11.59
CA VAL A 106 -3.95 -34.93 12.09
C VAL A 106 -3.05 -34.45 13.23
N ASP A 107 -2.65 -35.34 14.13
CA ASP A 107 -1.74 -35.00 15.22
C ASP A 107 -0.31 -34.74 14.72
N GLU A 108 0.14 -35.47 13.68
CA GLU A 108 1.41 -35.25 13.02
C GLU A 108 1.44 -33.89 12.28
N GLU A 109 0.38 -33.55 11.54
CA GLU A 109 0.23 -32.24 10.88
C GLU A 109 0.11 -31.09 11.88
N ARG A 110 -0.60 -31.28 13.00
CA ARG A 110 -0.64 -30.29 14.08
C ARG A 110 0.72 -30.10 14.75
N ALA A 111 1.53 -31.14 14.85
CA ALA A 111 2.88 -31.07 15.39
C ALA A 111 3.82 -30.30 14.43
N LYS A 112 3.74 -30.58 13.13
CA LYS A 112 4.46 -29.84 12.08
C LYS A 112 4.04 -28.37 12.03
N GLN A 113 2.74 -28.07 12.09
CA GLN A 113 2.24 -26.69 12.17
C GLN A 113 2.69 -25.95 13.44
N LYS A 114 2.76 -26.64 14.59
CA LYS A 114 3.29 -26.05 15.83
C LYS A 114 4.79 -25.76 15.74
N ALA A 115 5.56 -26.62 15.07
CA ALA A 115 6.98 -26.40 14.79
C ALA A 115 7.21 -25.29 13.77
N GLN A 116 6.30 -25.15 12.80
CA GLN A 116 6.27 -24.11 11.77
C GLN A 116 5.56 -22.82 12.22
N LYS A 117 5.39 -22.60 13.53
CA LYS A 117 4.96 -21.30 14.05
C LYS A 117 6.07 -20.28 13.77
N ARG A 118 5.98 -19.63 12.61
CA ARG A 118 6.91 -18.58 12.17
C ARG A 118 7.12 -17.60 13.31
N SER A 119 8.39 -17.34 13.62
CA SER A 119 8.75 -16.42 14.70
C SER A 119 8.23 -15.02 14.34
N ILE A 120 7.74 -14.27 15.32
CA ILE A 120 7.28 -12.89 15.11
C ILE A 120 8.41 -12.05 14.46
N SER A 121 9.67 -12.42 14.71
CA SER A 121 10.86 -11.83 14.07
C SER A 121 11.00 -12.19 12.58
N GLU A 122 10.62 -13.40 12.17
CA GLU A 122 10.62 -13.83 10.76
C GLU A 122 9.45 -13.16 10.04
N VAL A 123 8.26 -13.12 10.65
CA VAL A 123 7.12 -12.36 10.15
C VAL A 123 7.45 -10.87 10.02
N LEU A 124 8.17 -10.27 10.97
CA LEU A 124 8.66 -8.89 10.86
C LEU A 124 9.73 -8.71 9.79
N ARG A 125 10.53 -9.75 9.51
CA ARG A 125 11.60 -9.73 8.50
C ARG A 125 11.02 -9.84 7.09
N ASP A 126 10.04 -10.72 6.87
CA ASP A 126 9.27 -10.82 5.61
C ASP A 126 8.38 -9.57 5.44
N SER A 127 7.71 -9.15 6.52
CA SER A 127 6.93 -7.91 6.53
C SER A 127 7.78 -6.66 6.36
N ARG A 128 9.11 -6.72 6.49
CA ARG A 128 10.01 -5.57 6.19
C ARG A 128 9.94 -5.16 4.72
N ALA A 129 9.50 -6.07 3.84
CA ALA A 129 9.18 -5.76 2.45
C ALA A 129 7.89 -4.92 2.30
N PHE A 130 6.89 -5.13 3.18
CA PHE A 130 5.59 -4.46 3.17
C PHE A 130 5.50 -3.22 4.08
N LEU A 131 6.13 -3.27 5.25
CA LEU A 131 6.36 -2.19 6.21
C LEU A 131 7.64 -1.46 5.85
N SER A 132 7.67 -0.82 4.67
CA SER A 132 8.82 0.01 4.36
C SER A 132 8.96 1.10 5.43
N PHE A 133 10.20 1.34 5.85
CA PHE A 133 10.55 2.42 6.79
C PHE A 133 9.95 3.77 6.39
N TYR A 134 9.72 4.00 5.09
CA TYR A 134 9.08 5.20 4.57
C TYR A 134 7.65 5.39 5.08
N ARG A 135 6.81 4.35 5.04
CA ARG A 135 5.41 4.45 5.52
C ARG A 135 5.37 4.66 7.02
N LEU A 136 6.19 3.90 7.76
CA LEU A 136 6.24 4.01 9.21
C LEU A 136 6.69 5.40 9.67
N GLY A 137 7.70 5.97 9.01
CA GLY A 137 8.13 7.36 9.25
C GLY A 137 7.04 8.38 8.94
N ALA A 138 6.30 8.20 7.84
CA ALA A 138 5.21 9.09 7.48
C ALA A 138 4.04 9.03 8.48
N TYR A 139 3.67 7.83 8.96
CA TYR A 139 2.65 7.70 10.01
C TYR A 139 3.11 8.29 11.34
N ALA A 140 4.38 8.11 11.71
CA ALA A 140 4.94 8.74 12.90
C ALA A 140 4.85 10.28 12.83
N LEU A 141 5.19 10.86 11.68
CA LEU A 141 5.04 12.30 11.44
C LEU A 141 3.58 12.76 11.44
N LEU A 142 2.66 11.95 10.91
CA LEU A 142 1.22 12.22 10.96
C LEU A 142 0.71 12.27 12.41
N ILE A 143 1.05 11.26 13.21
CA ILE A 143 0.67 11.18 14.63
C ILE A 143 1.28 12.35 15.41
N LEU A 144 2.57 12.64 15.18
CA LEU A 144 3.25 13.76 15.83
C LEU A 144 2.64 15.11 15.44
N GLY A 145 2.30 15.28 14.16
CA GLY A 145 1.59 16.46 13.66
C GLY A 145 0.26 16.62 14.37
N PHE A 146 -0.55 15.57 14.46
CA PHE A 146 -1.82 15.59 15.19
C PHE A 146 -1.65 16.00 16.66
N PHE A 147 -0.68 15.40 17.37
CA PHE A 147 -0.39 15.77 18.76
C PHE A 147 0.09 17.21 18.91
N TYR A 148 0.88 17.71 17.95
CA TYR A 148 1.31 19.10 17.93
C TYR A 148 0.12 20.06 17.84
N LEU A 149 -0.85 19.80 16.94
CA LEU A 149 -2.08 20.61 16.84
C LEU A 149 -2.88 20.58 18.14
N ASN A 150 -3.03 19.38 18.71
CA ASN A 150 -3.82 19.18 19.92
C ASN A 150 -3.19 19.90 21.12
N ARG A 151 -1.87 19.83 21.27
CA ARG A 151 -1.13 20.47 22.37
C ARG A 151 -1.25 22.00 22.35
N HIS A 152 -1.28 22.60 21.17
CA HIS A 152 -1.37 24.06 21.01
C HIS A 152 -2.81 24.58 20.89
N GLY A 153 -3.83 23.72 20.97
CA GLY A 153 -5.24 24.12 20.86
C GLY A 153 -5.65 24.61 19.47
N TYR A 154 -4.83 24.33 18.45
CA TYR A 154 -5.12 24.71 17.06
C TYR A 154 -5.98 23.68 16.33
N LEU A 155 -6.14 22.48 16.91
CA LEU A 155 -6.85 21.37 16.29
C LEU A 155 -8.33 21.69 16.05
N HIS A 156 -8.71 21.83 14.78
CA HIS A 156 -10.11 21.90 14.37
C HIS A 156 -10.50 20.60 13.65
N ILE A 157 -11.15 19.69 14.39
CA ILE A 157 -11.41 18.31 13.95
C ILE A 157 -12.04 18.22 12.54
N PRO A 158 -13.11 18.96 12.19
CA PRO A 158 -13.71 18.87 10.86
C PRO A 158 -12.74 19.23 9.72
N SER A 159 -11.94 20.28 9.91
CA SER A 159 -10.97 20.72 8.90
C SER A 159 -9.80 19.76 8.79
N TYR A 160 -9.40 19.14 9.90
CA TYR A 160 -8.35 18.15 9.89
C TYR A 160 -8.73 16.94 9.04
N PHE A 161 -9.94 16.40 9.24
CA PHE A 161 -10.44 15.28 8.43
C PHE A 161 -10.59 15.66 6.96
N PHE A 162 -11.10 16.85 6.68
CA PHE A 162 -11.18 17.35 5.31
C PHE A 162 -9.78 17.37 4.67
N ALA A 163 -8.82 18.01 5.32
CA ALA A 163 -7.44 18.12 4.85
C ALA A 163 -6.76 16.76 4.69
N LEU A 164 -7.07 15.79 5.56
CA LEU A 164 -6.55 14.42 5.48
C LEU A 164 -7.10 13.70 4.24
N SER A 165 -8.38 13.91 3.91
CA SER A 165 -9.06 13.24 2.79
C SER A 165 -8.70 13.78 1.41
N VAL A 166 -8.29 15.05 1.32
CA VAL A 166 -8.05 15.73 0.05
C VAL A 166 -6.90 15.10 -0.76
N PRO A 167 -5.70 14.87 -0.22
CA PRO A 167 -4.59 14.30 -0.99
C PRO A 167 -4.87 12.91 -1.59
N PRO A 168 -5.41 11.92 -0.85
CA PRO A 168 -5.81 10.64 -1.41
C PRO A 168 -6.79 10.78 -2.58
N VAL A 169 -7.82 11.62 -2.43
CA VAL A 169 -8.83 11.84 -3.48
C VAL A 169 -8.21 12.45 -4.73
N ILE A 170 -7.35 13.47 -4.59
CA ILE A 170 -6.65 14.11 -5.70
C ILE A 170 -5.82 13.08 -6.47
N VAL A 171 -5.08 12.25 -5.74
CA VAL A 171 -4.20 11.24 -6.32
C VAL A 171 -5.01 10.21 -7.11
N VAL A 172 -6.12 9.70 -6.53
CA VAL A 172 -7.02 8.77 -7.23
C VAL A 172 -7.57 9.40 -8.51
N ILE A 173 -8.08 10.64 -8.45
CA ILE A 173 -8.61 11.35 -9.62
C ILE A 173 -7.51 11.55 -10.68
N ALA A 174 -6.31 11.94 -10.26
CA ALA A 174 -5.18 12.15 -11.16
C ALA A 174 -4.78 10.85 -11.88
N LEU A 175 -4.73 9.73 -11.15
CA LEU A 175 -4.43 8.41 -11.71
C LEU A 175 -5.54 7.94 -12.66
N MET A 176 -6.80 8.09 -12.29
CA MET A 176 -7.94 7.75 -13.17
C MET A 176 -7.94 8.56 -14.47
N ARG A 177 -7.56 9.85 -14.40
CA ARG A 177 -7.44 10.71 -15.59
C ARG A 177 -6.31 10.28 -16.51
N GLU A 178 -5.16 9.90 -15.95
CA GLU A 178 -4.03 9.41 -16.75
C GLU A 178 -4.37 8.06 -17.40
N GLY A 179 -5.01 7.14 -16.67
CA GLY A 179 -5.47 5.86 -17.22
C GLY A 179 -6.43 6.01 -18.40
N ARG A 180 -7.33 7.00 -18.36
CA ARG A 180 -8.24 7.34 -19.47
C ARG A 180 -7.56 8.01 -20.67
N ARG A 181 -6.40 8.65 -20.49
CA ARG A 181 -5.66 9.28 -21.58
C ARG A 181 -4.91 8.24 -22.40
N GLY A 182 -4.28 7.26 -21.74
CA GLY A 182 -3.61 6.14 -22.41
C GLY A 182 -4.55 5.36 -23.34
N THR A 183 -5.77 5.05 -22.88
CA THR A 183 -6.76 4.31 -23.69
C THR A 183 -7.25 5.09 -24.91
N LYS A 184 -7.29 6.43 -24.86
CA LYS A 184 -7.69 7.26 -26.02
C LYS A 184 -6.58 7.38 -27.05
N GLU A 185 -5.32 7.41 -26.62
CA GLU A 185 -4.17 7.47 -27.52
C GLU A 185 -3.96 6.15 -28.26
N GLU A 186 -4.16 5.01 -27.57
CA GLU A 186 -4.11 3.68 -28.19
C GLU A 186 -5.27 3.49 -29.19
N GLY A 187 -6.51 3.84 -28.82
CA GLY A 187 -7.66 3.75 -29.73
C GLY A 187 -7.50 4.59 -31.02
N ALA A 188 -6.89 5.77 -30.93
CA ALA A 188 -6.63 6.62 -32.09
C ALA A 188 -5.51 6.10 -33.01
N LEU A 189 -4.66 5.21 -32.51
CA LEU A 189 -3.58 4.56 -33.28
C LEU A 189 -4.10 3.35 -34.07
N TYR A 190 -5.08 2.62 -33.52
CA TYR A 190 -5.77 1.54 -34.22
C TYR A 190 -6.72 2.02 -35.32
N GLU A 191 -7.29 3.22 -35.20
CA GLU A 191 -8.19 3.79 -36.23
C GLU A 191 -7.44 4.42 -37.42
N LYS A 192 -6.10 4.47 -37.35
CA LYS A 192 -5.21 5.03 -38.39
C LYS A 192 -4.39 3.98 -39.15
N SER A 193 -4.55 2.69 -38.84
CA SER A 193 -3.91 1.56 -39.55
C SER A 193 -4.91 0.78 -40.39
#